data_AF-A0AA40AL52-F1
#
_entry.id   AF-A0AA40AL52-F1
#
_cell.length_a   1.000
_cell.length_b   1.000
_cell.length_c   1.000
_cell.angle_alpha   90.00
_cell.angle_beta   90.00
_cell.angle_gamma   90.00
#
_symmetry.space_group_name_H-M   'P 1'
#
loop_
_entity.id
_entity.type
_entity.pdbx_description
1 polymer ?
#
loop_
_entity_poly.entity_id
_entity_poly.type
_entity_poly.pdbx_seq_one_letter_code
_entity_poly.pdbx_strand_id
1 'polypeptide(L)'
;MVDTQRDVPIKSALIEALVVMKIVKHCSSQFPTTATGSIVGMDSNGVLEITNAFPFPTIDVSTTDSHQNDASSLAAAAPRAKANIVYQNEMIKHLKEVNVDANNVGWYTSATMGNFINLSFVENQYHYQRENDKTVALVHDVSRSSQGALSLRAFKLSTEFMAAYKEAKFTTDSLQKSKLTFKDIVVEVPIVVHNSHLLTSFLHQIPASPDSAEIPLPASLDDIRRDPAKIPAHPSFDTLDLSIDPFLEKTCDLLLDSIEAHYTDLNNHQYYQRQLTREQFKITQWQTKRKAENAARVAAKQQPLPEDEWQRLFKLPQEPSRLEGMLNARQVEQYSKQVDGFTASITAKMFAVRGNLLPE
;
A
#
# COMPACT_ATOMS: atom_id res chain seq x y z
N MET A 1 26.31 -0.22 22.97
CA MET A 1 26.26 -0.94 21.67
C MET A 1 24.84 -1.13 21.13
N VAL A 2 23.78 -1.01 21.94
CA VAL A 2 22.38 -1.15 21.47
C VAL A 2 21.86 0.11 20.76
N ASP A 3 22.40 1.30 21.07
CA ASP A 3 21.89 2.56 20.48
C ASP A 3 22.33 2.80 19.02
N THR A 4 23.40 2.18 18.55
CA THR A 4 23.91 2.36 17.18
C THR A 4 23.09 1.63 16.11
N GLN A 5 22.27 0.63 16.47
CA GLN A 5 21.43 -0.07 15.49
C GLN A 5 20.13 0.68 15.17
N ARG A 6 19.67 1.61 16.02
CA ARG A 6 18.41 2.33 15.81
C ARG A 6 18.43 3.29 14.61
N ASP A 7 19.59 3.81 14.23
CA ASP A 7 19.74 4.84 13.20
C ASP A 7 19.87 4.33 11.76
N VAL A 8 20.01 3.01 11.54
CA VAL A 8 20.13 2.48 10.17
C VAL A 8 18.73 2.37 9.53
N PRO A 9 18.46 3.06 8.41
CA PRO A 9 17.19 2.94 7.71
C PRO A 9 17.05 1.55 7.08
N ILE A 10 15.81 1.07 6.96
CA ILE A 10 15.54 -0.21 6.28
C ILE A 10 15.92 -0.10 4.80
N LYS A 11 16.77 -1.01 4.35
CA LYS A 11 17.23 -1.14 2.96
C LYS A 11 16.46 -2.20 2.20
N SER A 12 16.10 -3.30 2.86
CA SER A 12 15.39 -4.43 2.25
C SER A 12 14.63 -5.23 3.31
N ALA A 13 13.57 -5.90 2.88
CA ALA A 13 12.85 -6.88 3.67
C ALA A 13 13.23 -8.29 3.20
N LEU A 14 13.85 -9.07 4.07
CA LEU A 14 14.13 -10.49 3.84
C LEU A 14 12.97 -11.29 4.41
N ILE A 15 12.26 -12.04 3.56
CA ILE A 15 11.03 -12.75 3.95
C ILE A 15 11.28 -14.24 3.83
N GLU A 16 11.06 -14.97 4.93
CA GLU A 16 11.07 -16.43 4.89
C GLU A 16 9.93 -16.97 4.03
N ALA A 17 10.20 -17.98 3.19
CA ALA A 17 9.17 -18.52 2.30
C ALA A 17 7.93 -19.06 3.04
N LEU A 18 8.08 -19.52 4.29
CA LEU A 18 6.95 -19.91 5.12
C LEU A 18 5.96 -18.75 5.34
N VAL A 19 6.47 -17.53 5.52
CA VAL A 19 5.65 -16.33 5.68
C VAL A 19 4.87 -16.04 4.40
N VAL A 20 5.55 -16.11 3.26
CA VAL A 20 4.92 -15.94 1.94
C VAL A 20 3.77 -16.93 1.78
N MET A 21 4.00 -18.22 2.08
CA MET A 21 2.97 -19.26 1.97
C MET A 21 1.78 -19.02 2.91
N LYS A 22 2.03 -18.59 4.15
CA LYS A 22 0.96 -18.26 5.10
C LYS A 22 0.10 -17.09 4.61
N ILE A 23 0.74 -16.03 4.14
CA ILE A 23 0.06 -14.83 3.62
C ILE A 23 -0.76 -15.20 2.38
N VAL A 24 -0.15 -15.87 1.39
CA VAL A 24 -0.84 -16.30 0.16
C VAL A 24 -2.04 -17.18 0.50
N LYS A 25 -1.87 -18.18 1.37
CA LYS A 25 -2.97 -19.07 1.78
C LYS A 25 -4.13 -18.29 2.41
N HIS A 26 -3.82 -17.39 3.36
CA HIS A 26 -4.83 -16.61 4.07
C HIS A 26 -5.57 -15.64 3.14
N CYS A 27 -4.84 -14.89 2.34
CA CYS A 27 -5.42 -13.91 1.42
C CYS A 27 -6.27 -14.59 0.34
N SER A 28 -5.82 -15.74 -0.20
CA SER A 28 -6.60 -16.50 -1.18
C SER A 28 -7.84 -17.16 -0.58
N SER A 29 -7.80 -17.63 0.68
CA SER A 29 -8.98 -18.24 1.32
C SER A 29 -10.08 -17.23 1.68
N GLN A 30 -9.71 -15.98 1.93
CA GLN A 30 -10.64 -14.93 2.36
C GLN A 30 -11.15 -14.07 1.18
N PHE A 31 -10.53 -14.20 0.01
CA PHE A 31 -10.90 -13.47 -1.20
C PHE A 31 -12.40 -13.71 -1.55
N PRO A 32 -13.19 -12.66 -1.86
CA PRO A 32 -12.78 -11.28 -2.18
C PRO A 32 -12.68 -10.33 -0.97
N THR A 33 -12.95 -10.80 0.25
CA THR A 33 -12.87 -9.97 1.46
C THR A 33 -11.41 -9.68 1.82
N THR A 34 -11.13 -8.46 2.30
CA THR A 34 -9.79 -8.08 2.73
C THR A 34 -9.31 -8.96 3.89
N ALA A 35 -8.14 -9.56 3.74
CA ALA A 35 -7.47 -10.36 4.75
C ALA A 35 -6.30 -9.56 5.33
N THR A 36 -6.22 -9.42 6.66
CA THR A 36 -5.12 -8.72 7.33
C THR A 36 -4.47 -9.59 8.40
N GLY A 37 -3.22 -9.29 8.75
CA GLY A 37 -2.52 -9.99 9.82
C GLY A 37 -1.23 -9.32 10.25
N SER A 38 -0.62 -9.85 11.31
CA SER A 38 0.65 -9.36 11.84
C SER A 38 1.81 -10.12 11.22
N ILE A 39 2.93 -9.42 11.01
CA ILE A 39 4.22 -10.05 10.72
C ILE A 39 5.18 -9.82 11.89
N VAL A 40 6.04 -10.81 12.11
CA VAL A 40 7.05 -10.78 13.18
C VAL A 40 8.42 -11.17 12.65
N GLY A 41 9.45 -10.68 13.33
CA GLY A 41 10.84 -11.01 13.06
C GLY A 41 11.82 -10.07 13.74
N MET A 42 12.93 -9.75 13.09
CA MET A 42 14.00 -8.94 13.66
C MET A 42 14.69 -8.06 12.62
N ASP A 43 15.20 -6.90 13.03
CA ASP A 43 16.06 -6.08 12.19
C ASP A 43 17.54 -6.44 12.39
N SER A 44 18.22 -6.74 11.29
CA SER A 44 19.64 -7.04 11.22
C SER A 44 20.34 -5.99 10.36
N ASN A 45 20.78 -4.89 11.02
CA ASN A 45 21.57 -3.82 10.40
C ASN A 45 20.96 -3.20 9.12
N GLY A 46 19.63 -2.99 9.10
CA GLY A 46 18.92 -2.40 7.97
C GLY A 46 18.33 -3.43 7.00
N VAL A 47 18.49 -4.73 7.27
CA VAL A 47 17.72 -5.80 6.64
C VAL A 47 16.66 -6.26 7.63
N LEU A 48 15.39 -6.05 7.28
CA LEU A 48 14.27 -6.49 8.12
C LEU A 48 13.97 -7.96 7.80
N GLU A 49 14.35 -8.86 8.69
CA GLU A 49 14.10 -10.29 8.58
C GLU A 49 12.70 -10.59 9.11
N ILE A 50 11.83 -11.09 8.24
CA ILE A 50 10.44 -11.44 8.54
C ILE A 50 10.36 -12.97 8.56
N THR A 51 10.33 -13.52 9.77
CA THR A 51 10.45 -14.97 10.03
C THR A 51 9.10 -15.66 10.19
N ASN A 52 8.07 -14.94 10.65
CA ASN A 52 6.75 -15.51 10.87
C ASN A 52 5.61 -14.50 10.65
N ALA A 53 4.40 -15.01 10.43
CA ALA A 53 3.18 -14.22 10.27
C ALA A 53 1.97 -14.99 10.79
N PHE A 54 0.96 -14.23 11.24
CA PHE A 54 -0.32 -14.79 11.68
C PHE A 54 -1.49 -13.86 11.32
N PRO A 55 -2.65 -14.41 10.97
CA PRO A 55 -3.82 -13.63 10.57
C PRO A 55 -4.47 -12.92 11.77
N PHE A 56 -5.07 -11.76 11.53
CA PHE A 56 -5.98 -11.17 12.49
C PHE A 56 -7.35 -11.84 12.36
N PRO A 57 -8.02 -12.17 13.47
CA PRO A 57 -9.39 -12.65 13.42
C PRO A 57 -10.28 -11.52 12.89
N THR A 58 -11.07 -11.84 11.86
CA THR A 58 -12.16 -10.98 11.40
C THR A 58 -13.43 -11.37 12.13
N ILE A 59 -14.19 -10.39 12.61
CA ILE A 59 -15.51 -10.65 13.19
C ILE A 59 -16.39 -11.20 12.08
N ASP A 60 -16.89 -12.42 12.26
CA ASP A 60 -17.71 -13.09 11.28
C ASP A 60 -19.07 -12.37 11.19
N VAL A 61 -19.36 -11.78 10.03
CA VAL A 61 -20.54 -10.90 9.82
C VAL A 61 -21.81 -11.73 9.56
N SER A 62 -21.81 -13.01 9.94
CA SER A 62 -22.93 -13.94 9.75
C SER A 62 -24.17 -13.60 10.59
N THR A 63 -24.14 -12.54 11.40
CA THR A 63 -25.27 -12.08 12.24
C THR A 63 -25.93 -10.77 11.78
N THR A 64 -25.50 -10.15 10.68
CA THR A 64 -26.11 -8.91 10.19
C THR A 64 -26.25 -8.91 8.67
N ASP A 65 -27.43 -8.52 8.17
CA ASP A 65 -27.77 -8.26 6.74
C ASP A 65 -26.94 -7.10 6.14
N SER A 66 -25.61 -7.20 6.19
CA SER A 66 -24.71 -6.15 5.70
C SER A 66 -24.12 -6.51 4.34
N HIS A 67 -24.02 -5.51 3.47
CA HIS A 67 -23.43 -5.65 2.14
C HIS A 67 -21.94 -6.02 2.22
N GLN A 68 -21.41 -6.75 1.22
CA GLN A 68 -20.00 -7.22 1.19
C GLN A 68 -18.95 -6.10 1.40
N ASN A 69 -19.26 -4.85 1.02
CA ASN A 69 -18.37 -3.70 1.24
C ASN A 69 -18.16 -3.39 2.73
N ASP A 70 -19.16 -3.62 3.58
CA ASP A 70 -19.07 -3.36 5.02
C ASP A 70 -18.09 -4.34 5.68
N ALA A 71 -18.14 -5.62 5.31
CA ALA A 71 -17.24 -6.66 5.81
C ALA A 71 -15.77 -6.38 5.45
N SER A 72 -15.50 -5.93 4.22
CA SER A 72 -14.14 -5.57 3.79
C SER A 72 -13.61 -4.34 4.52
N SER A 73 -14.45 -3.33 4.77
CA SER A 73 -14.07 -2.14 5.52
C SER A 73 -13.71 -2.45 6.98
N LEU A 74 -14.49 -3.33 7.63
CA LEU A 74 -14.23 -3.80 8.99
C LEU A 74 -12.93 -4.61 9.07
N ALA A 75 -12.71 -5.50 8.10
CA ALA A 75 -11.48 -6.29 8.01
C ALA A 75 -10.24 -5.42 7.72
N ALA A 76 -10.38 -4.35 6.94
CA ALA A 76 -9.31 -3.39 6.70
C ALA A 76 -8.94 -2.58 7.97
N ALA A 77 -9.89 -2.34 8.87
CA ALA A 77 -9.65 -1.67 10.15
C ALA A 77 -9.09 -2.60 11.26
N ALA A 78 -9.04 -3.91 10.99
CA ALA A 78 -8.61 -4.92 11.95
C ALA A 78 -7.21 -4.68 12.57
N PRO A 79 -6.16 -4.22 11.85
CA PRO A 79 -4.83 -4.02 12.42
C PRO A 79 -4.76 -2.99 13.55
N ARG A 80 -5.73 -2.07 13.62
CA ARG A 80 -5.83 -1.02 14.64
C ARG A 80 -7.00 -1.22 15.61
N ALA A 81 -7.72 -2.35 15.50
CA ALA A 81 -8.84 -2.66 16.38
C ALA A 81 -8.33 -3.11 17.76
N LYS A 82 -8.95 -2.60 18.85
CA LYS A 82 -8.52 -2.88 20.23
C LYS A 82 -8.44 -4.38 20.54
N ALA A 83 -9.43 -5.16 20.10
CA ALA A 83 -9.45 -6.61 20.30
C ALA A 83 -8.25 -7.30 19.62
N ASN A 84 -7.88 -6.83 18.43
CA ASN A 84 -6.76 -7.39 17.67
C ASN A 84 -5.40 -6.99 18.23
N ILE A 85 -5.29 -5.82 18.86
CA ILE A 85 -4.07 -5.42 19.59
C ILE A 85 -3.85 -6.37 20.80
N VAL A 86 -4.92 -6.72 21.52
CA VAL A 86 -4.83 -7.70 22.63
C VAL A 86 -4.44 -9.08 22.08
N TYR A 87 -5.14 -9.55 21.05
CA TYR A 87 -4.85 -10.83 20.38
C TYR A 87 -3.40 -10.90 19.86
N GLN A 88 -2.90 -9.82 19.25
CA GLN A 88 -1.54 -9.72 18.74
C GLN A 88 -0.52 -9.92 19.88
N ASN A 89 -0.72 -9.26 21.02
CA ASN A 89 0.17 -9.37 22.17
C ASN A 89 0.16 -10.78 22.77
N GLU A 90 -1.00 -11.42 22.86
CA GLU A 90 -1.13 -12.82 23.30
C GLU A 90 -0.44 -13.78 22.34
N MET A 91 -0.66 -13.62 21.03
CA MET A 91 -0.01 -14.45 20.01
C MET A 91 1.51 -14.29 20.02
N ILE A 92 2.02 -13.06 20.17
CA ILE A 92 3.45 -12.79 20.33
C ILE A 92 3.99 -13.51 21.57
N LYS A 93 3.26 -13.52 22.68
CA LYS A 93 3.66 -14.25 23.90
C LYS A 93 3.75 -15.75 23.63
N HIS A 94 2.74 -16.34 22.97
CA HIS A 94 2.76 -17.76 22.63
C HIS A 94 3.89 -18.12 21.67
N LEU A 95 4.17 -17.29 20.66
CA LEU A 95 5.29 -17.53 19.75
C LEU A 95 6.65 -17.49 20.49
N LYS A 96 6.80 -16.62 21.49
CA LYS A 96 7.99 -16.60 22.36
C LYS A 96 8.11 -17.87 23.21
N GLU A 97 7.00 -18.45 23.68
CA GLU A 97 7.00 -19.73 24.41
C GLU A 97 7.54 -20.89 23.55
N VAL A 98 7.37 -20.82 22.22
CA VAL A 98 7.91 -21.82 21.27
C VAL A 98 9.28 -21.41 20.69
N ASN A 99 9.98 -20.46 21.32
CA ASN A 99 11.30 -19.94 20.90
C ASN A 99 11.33 -19.33 19.48
N VAL A 100 10.23 -18.76 19.02
CA VAL A 100 10.20 -17.93 17.79
C VAL A 100 10.54 -16.48 18.15
N ASP A 101 11.30 -15.82 17.27
CA ASP A 101 11.65 -14.41 17.35
C ASP A 101 10.44 -13.51 17.02
N ALA A 102 9.52 -13.39 17.98
CA ALA A 102 8.25 -12.69 17.78
C ALA A 102 8.31 -11.19 18.12
N ASN A 103 9.18 -10.40 17.48
CA ASN A 103 9.04 -8.93 17.56
C ASN A 103 8.10 -8.45 16.46
N ASN A 104 7.20 -7.53 16.80
CA ASN A 104 6.31 -6.92 15.80
C ASN A 104 7.13 -6.01 14.86
N VAL A 105 7.16 -6.39 13.58
CA VAL A 105 7.86 -5.66 12.51
C VAL A 105 6.89 -5.10 11.46
N GLY A 106 5.58 -5.25 11.70
CA GLY A 106 4.53 -4.67 10.89
C GLY A 106 3.35 -5.60 10.65
N TRP A 107 2.72 -5.44 9.49
CA TRP A 107 1.47 -6.11 9.15
C TRP A 107 1.41 -6.47 7.66
N TYR A 108 0.43 -7.29 7.30
CA TYR A 108 0.12 -7.58 5.91
C TYR A 108 -1.36 -7.37 5.60
N THR A 109 -1.66 -7.11 4.34
CA THR A 109 -3.02 -7.00 3.80
C THR A 109 -3.10 -7.64 2.42
N SER A 110 -4.25 -8.25 2.11
CA SER A 110 -4.60 -8.56 0.73
C SER A 110 -4.99 -7.30 -0.03
N ALA A 111 -4.78 -7.32 -1.34
CA ALA A 111 -5.31 -6.34 -2.29
C ALA A 111 -6.02 -7.07 -3.43
N THR A 112 -6.97 -6.38 -4.04
CA THR A 112 -7.66 -6.85 -5.25
C THR A 112 -7.36 -5.86 -6.36
N MET A 113 -6.70 -6.34 -7.41
CA MET A 113 -6.34 -5.61 -8.62
C MET A 113 -5.61 -4.30 -8.33
N GLY A 114 -4.72 -4.26 -7.34
CA GLY A 114 -4.00 -3.05 -6.95
C GLY A 114 -4.76 -2.06 -6.09
N ASN A 115 -6.00 -2.35 -5.69
CA ASN A 115 -6.76 -1.49 -4.80
C ASN A 115 -6.30 -1.68 -3.34
N PHE A 116 -5.35 -0.86 -2.90
CA PHE A 116 -4.88 -0.87 -1.51
C PHE A 116 -4.47 0.52 -0.98
N ILE A 117 -4.27 1.51 -1.85
CA ILE A 117 -3.83 2.85 -1.45
C ILE A 117 -5.06 3.65 -1.04
N ASN A 118 -5.49 3.45 0.20
CA ASN A 118 -6.65 4.11 0.79
C ASN A 118 -6.35 4.64 2.20
N LEU A 119 -7.32 5.36 2.78
CA LEU A 119 -7.17 5.95 4.11
C LEU A 119 -6.91 4.89 5.19
N SER A 120 -7.59 3.75 5.13
CA SER A 120 -7.41 2.65 6.10
C SER A 120 -5.98 2.11 6.08
N PHE A 121 -5.38 1.95 4.90
CA PHE A 121 -3.98 1.53 4.76
C PHE A 121 -3.03 2.55 5.40
N VAL A 122 -3.24 3.84 5.16
CA VAL A 122 -2.43 4.92 5.76
C VAL A 122 -2.58 4.95 7.28
N GLU A 123 -3.80 4.84 7.79
CA GLU A 123 -4.08 4.82 9.23
C GLU A 123 -3.39 3.63 9.92
N ASN A 124 -3.49 2.44 9.31
CA ASN A 124 -2.84 1.23 9.83
C ASN A 124 -1.33 1.38 9.80
N GLN A 125 -0.76 1.82 8.67
CA GLN A 125 0.69 1.98 8.58
C GLN A 125 1.21 3.07 9.53
N TYR A 126 0.49 4.18 9.68
CA TYR A 126 0.82 5.22 10.66
C TYR A 126 0.75 4.69 12.10
N HIS A 127 -0.25 3.86 12.43
CA HIS A 127 -0.40 3.26 13.75
C HIS A 127 0.84 2.48 14.17
N TYR A 128 1.33 1.60 13.30
CA TYR A 128 2.53 0.80 13.57
C TYR A 128 3.82 1.63 13.46
N GLN A 129 3.95 2.44 12.41
CA GLN A 129 5.19 3.18 12.13
C GLN A 129 5.47 4.30 13.14
N ARG A 130 4.44 4.81 13.82
CA ARG A 130 4.60 5.77 14.92
C ARG A 130 5.25 5.14 16.15
N GLU A 131 4.99 3.86 16.41
CA GLU A 131 5.54 3.12 17.56
C GLU A 131 6.92 2.54 17.23
N ASN A 132 7.10 2.05 16.01
CA ASN A 132 8.37 1.55 15.50
C ASN A 132 8.61 2.06 14.08
N ASP A 133 9.63 2.92 13.89
CA ASP A 133 9.97 3.42 12.56
C ASP A 133 10.37 2.30 11.59
N LYS A 134 10.82 1.15 12.09
CA LYS A 134 11.23 -0.01 11.28
C LYS A 134 10.08 -0.96 10.95
N THR A 135 8.91 -0.40 10.67
CA THR A 135 7.70 -1.15 10.30
C THR A 135 7.51 -1.20 8.79
N VAL A 136 7.14 -2.37 8.27
CA VAL A 136 6.77 -2.57 6.87
C VAL A 136 5.34 -3.12 6.75
N ALA A 137 4.59 -2.63 5.76
CA ALA A 137 3.33 -3.23 5.32
C ALA A 137 3.57 -4.13 4.11
N LEU A 138 3.23 -5.41 4.21
CA LEU A 138 3.22 -6.33 3.07
C LEU A 138 1.86 -6.32 2.39
N VAL A 139 1.84 -6.11 1.08
CA VAL A 139 0.63 -6.12 0.27
C VAL A 139 0.71 -7.29 -0.71
N HIS A 140 -0.20 -8.25 -0.54
CA HIS A 140 -0.35 -9.37 -1.46
C HIS A 140 -1.56 -9.16 -2.36
N ASP A 141 -1.33 -9.05 -3.66
CA ASP A 141 -2.42 -8.94 -4.63
C ASP A 141 -2.82 -10.33 -5.12
N VAL A 142 -3.98 -10.79 -4.66
CA VAL A 142 -4.49 -12.15 -4.95
C VAL A 142 -4.83 -12.27 -6.43
N SER A 143 -5.48 -11.27 -7.00
CA SER A 143 -5.94 -11.27 -8.39
C SER A 143 -4.80 -11.21 -9.41
N ARG A 144 -3.71 -10.51 -9.07
CA ARG A 144 -2.52 -10.49 -9.92
C ARG A 144 -1.71 -11.79 -9.77
N SER A 145 -1.66 -12.33 -8.56
CA SER A 145 -0.96 -13.60 -8.30
C SER A 145 -1.61 -14.78 -8.98
N SER A 146 -2.94 -14.75 -9.19
CA SER A 146 -3.64 -15.79 -9.98
C SER A 146 -3.28 -15.79 -11.47
N GLN A 147 -2.59 -14.76 -11.99
CA GLN A 147 -2.08 -14.75 -13.37
C GLN A 147 -0.69 -15.40 -13.52
N GLY A 148 -0.19 -16.03 -12.46
CA GLY A 148 1.02 -16.85 -12.47
C GLY A 148 2.26 -16.21 -11.85
N ALA A 149 2.32 -14.87 -11.73
CA ALA A 149 3.45 -14.20 -11.06
C ALA A 149 3.06 -13.75 -9.65
N LEU A 150 3.81 -14.18 -8.63
CA LEU A 150 3.60 -13.76 -7.24
C LEU A 150 3.66 -12.23 -7.14
N SER A 151 2.55 -11.62 -6.72
CA SER A 151 2.47 -10.19 -6.44
C SER A 151 2.49 -9.97 -4.94
N LEU A 152 3.69 -9.78 -4.40
CA LEU A 152 3.93 -9.41 -3.01
C LEU A 152 4.86 -8.20 -3.00
N ARG A 153 4.43 -7.11 -2.36
CA ARG A 153 5.18 -5.84 -2.30
C ARG A 153 5.25 -5.35 -0.87
N ALA A 154 6.33 -4.67 -0.52
CA ALA A 154 6.57 -4.12 0.81
C ALA A 154 6.56 -2.60 0.73
N PHE A 155 5.80 -1.96 1.63
CA PHE A 155 5.69 -0.50 1.67
C PHE A 155 5.92 0.04 3.07
N LYS A 156 6.41 1.27 3.13
CA LYS A 156 6.52 2.11 4.33
C LYS A 156 6.00 3.51 3.99
N LEU A 157 5.47 4.25 4.96
CA LEU A 157 5.16 5.67 4.74
C LEU A 157 6.45 6.48 4.77
N SER A 158 6.57 7.51 3.91
CA SER A 158 7.72 8.40 3.98
C SER A 158 7.76 9.15 5.32
N THR A 159 8.96 9.51 5.76
CA THR A 159 9.16 10.27 7.00
C THR A 159 8.48 11.65 6.94
N GLU A 160 8.52 12.28 5.77
CA GLU A 160 7.86 13.56 5.49
C GLU A 160 6.33 13.45 5.60
N PHE A 161 5.76 12.39 5.02
CA PHE A 161 4.33 12.14 5.10
C PHE A 161 3.89 11.80 6.52
N MET A 162 4.68 11.03 7.28
CA MET A 162 4.42 10.74 8.69
C MET A 162 4.34 12.01 9.54
N ALA A 163 5.24 12.99 9.29
CA ALA A 163 5.23 14.27 9.98
C ALA A 163 3.98 15.10 9.63
N ALA A 164 3.64 15.19 8.34
CA ALA A 164 2.44 15.91 7.88
C ALA A 164 1.15 15.27 8.41
N TYR A 165 1.08 13.95 8.43
CA TYR A 165 -0.07 13.19 8.94
C TYR A 165 -0.27 13.38 10.44
N LYS A 166 0.83 13.47 11.21
CA LYS A 166 0.78 13.77 12.66
C LYS A 166 0.18 15.16 12.95
N GLU A 167 0.45 16.15 12.10
CA GLU A 167 -0.12 17.49 12.26
C GLU A 167 -1.57 17.60 11.78
N ALA A 168 -2.05 16.64 11.00
CA ALA A 168 -3.37 16.64 10.35
C ALA A 168 -3.63 17.89 9.47
N LYS A 169 -2.57 18.53 8.97
CA LYS A 169 -2.66 19.75 8.13
C LYS A 169 -2.41 19.44 6.67
N PHE A 170 -3.43 18.90 6.00
CA PHE A 170 -3.42 18.67 4.54
C PHE A 170 -4.10 19.83 3.80
N THR A 171 -3.62 21.06 4.04
CA THR A 171 -4.03 22.28 3.34
C THR A 171 -3.06 22.59 2.20
N THR A 172 -3.50 23.37 1.22
CA THR A 172 -2.68 23.83 0.08
C THR A 172 -1.39 24.51 0.53
N ASP A 173 -1.45 25.39 1.52
CA ASP A 173 -0.27 26.09 2.06
C ASP A 173 0.72 25.12 2.75
N SER A 174 0.20 24.16 3.53
CA SER A 174 1.02 23.14 4.20
C SER A 174 1.72 22.23 3.19
N LEU A 175 1.00 21.79 2.16
CA LEU A 175 1.55 20.95 1.08
C LEU A 175 2.58 21.70 0.23
N GLN A 176 2.36 22.99 -0.05
CA GLN A 176 3.35 23.82 -0.76
C GLN A 176 4.64 24.01 0.03
N LYS A 177 4.54 24.22 1.35
CA LYS A 177 5.70 24.37 2.24
C LYS A 177 6.48 23.08 2.41
N SER A 178 5.78 21.95 2.57
CA SER A 178 6.38 20.63 2.72
C SER A 178 6.85 20.01 1.41
N LYS A 179 6.41 20.53 0.25
CA LYS A 179 6.66 19.99 -1.10
C LYS A 179 6.20 18.53 -1.29
N LEU A 180 5.32 18.06 -0.42
CA LEU A 180 4.76 16.70 -0.47
C LEU A 180 3.88 16.51 -1.70
N THR A 181 4.21 15.50 -2.51
CA THR A 181 3.41 15.10 -3.67
C THR A 181 2.76 13.74 -3.42
N PHE A 182 1.79 13.34 -4.25
CA PHE A 182 1.14 12.03 -4.16
C PHE A 182 2.12 10.85 -4.29
N LYS A 183 3.28 11.05 -4.96
CA LYS A 183 4.33 10.04 -5.13
C LYS A 183 5.07 9.73 -3.83
N ASP A 184 5.16 10.72 -2.94
CA ASP A 184 5.98 10.66 -1.73
C ASP A 184 5.21 10.08 -0.53
N ILE A 185 3.99 9.58 -0.73
CA ILE A 185 3.17 9.00 0.35
C ILE A 185 3.78 7.67 0.83
N VAL A 186 4.02 6.76 -0.12
CA VAL A 186 4.51 5.40 0.14
C VAL A 186 5.85 5.17 -0.53
N VAL A 187 6.79 4.60 0.22
CA VAL A 187 8.10 4.16 -0.26
C VAL A 187 8.09 2.64 -0.34
N GLU A 188 8.48 2.10 -1.49
CA GLU A 188 8.60 0.66 -1.70
C GLU A 188 9.93 0.14 -1.15
N VAL A 189 9.87 -0.94 -0.38
CA VAL A 189 11.04 -1.63 0.18
C VAL A 189 11.30 -2.89 -0.65
N PRO A 190 12.53 -3.09 -1.17
CA PRO A 190 12.87 -4.31 -1.90
C PRO A 190 12.64 -5.57 -1.05
N ILE A 191 12.00 -6.58 -1.64
CA ILE A 191 11.77 -7.89 -1.00
C ILE A 191 12.77 -8.90 -1.53
N VAL A 192 13.37 -9.68 -0.64
CA VAL A 192 14.15 -10.88 -0.96
C VAL A 192 13.53 -12.06 -0.25
N VAL A 193 13.12 -13.09 -1.00
CA VAL A 193 12.63 -14.33 -0.41
C VAL A 193 13.82 -15.22 -0.05
N HIS A 194 13.89 -15.64 1.20
CA HIS A 194 14.92 -16.52 1.72
C HIS A 194 14.35 -17.90 2.06
N ASN A 195 15.15 -18.93 1.83
CA ASN A 195 14.88 -20.31 2.20
C ASN A 195 16.02 -20.84 3.06
N SER A 196 15.70 -21.42 4.21
CA SER A 196 16.68 -22.19 4.98
C SER A 196 17.16 -23.42 4.22
N HIS A 197 18.39 -23.86 4.46
CA HIS A 197 18.96 -25.06 3.83
C HIS A 197 18.15 -26.33 4.10
N LEU A 198 17.50 -26.42 5.26
CA LEU A 198 16.62 -27.54 5.59
C LEU A 198 15.35 -27.52 4.72
N LEU A 199 14.75 -26.34 4.53
CA LEU A 199 13.60 -26.17 3.65
C LEU A 199 13.99 -26.48 2.20
N THR A 200 15.14 -26.00 1.72
CA THR A 200 15.66 -26.36 0.39
C THR A 200 15.83 -27.87 0.25
N SER A 201 16.39 -28.54 1.26
CA SER A 201 16.55 -30.00 1.26
C SER A 201 15.20 -30.72 1.24
N PHE A 202 14.21 -30.21 1.98
CA PHE A 202 12.84 -30.72 1.97
C PHE A 202 12.17 -30.53 0.59
N LEU A 203 12.36 -29.38 -0.06
CA LEU A 203 11.86 -29.15 -1.41
C LEU A 203 12.47 -30.13 -2.43
N HIS A 204 13.74 -30.51 -2.26
CA HIS A 204 14.36 -31.54 -3.09
C HIS A 204 13.84 -32.97 -2.85
N GLN A 205 13.12 -33.21 -1.75
CA GLN A 205 12.48 -34.50 -1.48
C GLN A 205 11.07 -34.60 -2.10
N ILE A 206 10.49 -33.47 -2.54
CA ILE A 206 9.18 -33.48 -3.21
C ILE A 206 9.35 -34.22 -4.53
N PRO A 207 8.58 -35.31 -4.78
CA PRO A 207 8.75 -36.12 -5.97
C PRO A 207 8.41 -35.28 -7.21
N ALA A 208 9.42 -35.03 -8.05
CA ALA A 208 9.22 -34.50 -9.39
C ALA A 208 8.75 -35.64 -10.32
N SER A 209 7.97 -35.29 -11.35
CA SER A 209 7.72 -36.24 -12.44
C SER A 209 9.06 -36.69 -13.01
N PRO A 210 9.33 -38.00 -13.12
CA PRO A 210 10.60 -38.48 -13.66
C PRO A 210 10.74 -38.02 -15.12
N ASP A 211 11.90 -37.44 -15.47
CA ASP A 211 12.19 -36.93 -16.83
C ASP A 211 12.12 -38.06 -17.90
N SER A 212 12.33 -39.30 -17.50
CA SER A 212 12.16 -40.52 -18.29
C SER A 212 11.89 -41.72 -17.38
N ALA A 213 11.27 -42.79 -17.91
CA ALA A 213 11.02 -44.03 -17.17
C ALA A 213 12.32 -44.73 -16.68
N GLU A 214 13.47 -44.39 -17.30
CA GLU A 214 14.80 -44.86 -16.90
C GLU A 214 15.72 -43.65 -16.71
N ILE A 215 16.34 -43.54 -15.53
CA ILE A 215 17.36 -42.52 -15.24
C ILE A 215 18.72 -43.10 -15.67
N PRO A 216 19.37 -42.61 -16.75
CA PRO A 216 20.69 -43.07 -17.11
C PRO A 216 21.71 -42.63 -16.06
N LEU A 217 22.61 -43.53 -15.66
CA LEU A 217 23.73 -43.20 -14.77
C LEU A 217 24.60 -42.12 -15.43
N PRO A 218 25.02 -41.08 -14.67
CA PRO A 218 25.88 -40.03 -15.22
C PRO A 218 27.21 -40.65 -15.68
N ALA A 219 27.56 -40.44 -16.94
CA ALA A 219 28.75 -41.02 -17.55
C ALA A 219 30.03 -40.24 -17.20
N SER A 220 29.90 -38.99 -16.74
CA SER A 220 31.04 -38.13 -16.43
C SER A 220 30.75 -37.06 -15.36
N LEU A 221 31.82 -36.48 -14.80
CA LEU A 221 31.76 -35.31 -13.89
C LEU A 221 31.22 -34.05 -14.60
N ASP A 222 31.33 -33.98 -15.93
CA ASP A 222 30.83 -32.86 -16.73
C ASP A 222 29.31 -32.92 -16.92
N ASP A 223 28.70 -34.12 -16.88
CA ASP A 223 27.23 -34.29 -16.89
C ASP A 223 26.58 -33.78 -15.60
N ILE A 224 27.33 -33.79 -14.49
CA ILE A 224 26.90 -33.21 -13.21
C ILE A 224 27.03 -31.67 -13.23
N ARG A 225 28.01 -31.13 -13.97
CA ARG A 225 28.27 -29.69 -14.08
C ARG A 225 27.35 -28.99 -15.07
N ARG A 226 26.92 -29.69 -16.12
CA ARG A 226 25.87 -29.26 -17.04
C ARG A 226 24.52 -29.66 -16.46
N ASP A 227 24.07 -29.03 -15.38
CA ASP A 227 22.71 -29.28 -14.90
C ASP A 227 21.74 -28.76 -15.99
N PRO A 228 21.04 -29.64 -16.75
CA PRO A 228 20.04 -29.15 -17.69
C PRO A 228 18.97 -28.42 -16.88
N ALA A 229 18.36 -27.37 -17.45
CA ALA A 229 17.30 -26.64 -16.78
C ALA A 229 16.16 -27.61 -16.43
N LYS A 230 16.11 -28.03 -15.16
CA LYS A 230 15.07 -28.92 -14.65
C LYS A 230 13.75 -28.16 -14.66
N ILE A 231 12.75 -28.74 -15.31
CA ILE A 231 11.38 -28.23 -15.26
C ILE A 231 10.98 -28.23 -13.78
N PRO A 232 10.41 -27.13 -13.24
CA PRO A 232 9.95 -27.12 -11.85
C PRO A 232 8.98 -28.27 -11.61
N ALA A 233 9.01 -28.87 -10.42
CA ALA A 233 8.21 -30.04 -10.07
C ALA A 233 6.70 -29.87 -10.37
N HIS A 234 6.21 -28.63 -10.40
CA HIS A 234 4.91 -28.25 -10.91
C HIS A 234 5.05 -27.09 -11.92
N PRO A 235 5.09 -27.36 -13.23
CA PRO A 235 5.06 -26.30 -14.23
C PRO A 235 3.68 -25.65 -14.23
N SER A 236 3.60 -24.34 -13.97
CA SER A 236 2.37 -23.56 -14.13
C SER A 236 2.30 -23.03 -15.55
N PHE A 237 1.39 -23.58 -16.35
CA PHE A 237 1.07 -23.08 -17.69
C PHE A 237 0.24 -21.79 -17.64
N ASP A 238 -0.32 -21.42 -16.48
CA ASP A 238 -1.09 -20.19 -16.28
C ASP A 238 -0.26 -18.94 -16.60
N THR A 239 1.06 -19.01 -16.36
CA THR A 239 2.00 -17.94 -16.73
C THR A 239 2.02 -17.66 -18.23
N LEU A 240 1.67 -18.63 -19.08
CA LEU A 240 1.62 -18.53 -20.53
C LEU A 240 0.22 -18.21 -21.07
N ASP A 241 -0.77 -18.02 -20.20
CA ASP A 241 -2.11 -17.66 -20.63
C ASP A 241 -2.10 -16.31 -21.38
N LEU A 242 -2.78 -16.32 -22.53
CA LEU A 242 -2.94 -15.19 -23.44
C LEU A 242 -4.27 -14.46 -23.20
N SER A 243 -5.12 -14.94 -22.29
CA SER A 243 -6.39 -14.30 -22.01
C SER A 243 -6.18 -12.87 -21.51
N ILE A 244 -6.69 -11.91 -22.28
CA ILE A 244 -6.54 -10.46 -22.01
C ILE A 244 -7.76 -9.94 -21.24
N ASP A 245 -8.93 -10.46 -21.57
CA ASP A 245 -10.17 -9.70 -21.51
C ASP A 245 -10.69 -9.45 -20.08
N PRO A 246 -10.83 -10.44 -19.17
CA PRO A 246 -11.49 -10.17 -17.89
C PRO A 246 -10.70 -9.29 -16.94
N PHE A 247 -9.36 -9.34 -17.01
CA PHE A 247 -8.50 -8.61 -16.08
C PHE A 247 -8.20 -7.20 -16.57
N LEU A 248 -7.91 -7.03 -17.87
CA LEU A 248 -7.63 -5.70 -18.41
C LEU A 248 -8.89 -4.83 -18.39
N GLU A 249 -10.04 -5.39 -18.78
CA GLU A 249 -11.34 -4.69 -18.73
C GLU A 249 -11.60 -4.18 -17.32
N LYS A 250 -11.57 -5.08 -16.33
CA LYS A 250 -11.82 -4.70 -14.94
C LYS A 250 -10.76 -3.76 -14.36
N THR A 251 -9.49 -3.86 -14.77
CA THR A 251 -8.46 -2.90 -14.35
C THR A 251 -8.74 -1.51 -14.92
N CYS A 252 -9.20 -1.44 -16.17
CA CYS A 252 -9.61 -0.20 -16.81
C CYS A 252 -10.85 0.40 -16.14
N ASP A 253 -11.85 -0.41 -15.79
CA ASP A 253 -13.03 0.04 -15.04
C ASP A 253 -12.63 0.65 -13.68
N LEU A 254 -11.77 -0.04 -12.91
CA LEU A 254 -11.27 0.48 -11.63
C LEU A 254 -10.44 1.76 -11.79
N LEU A 255 -9.70 1.90 -12.89
CA LEU A 255 -8.99 3.12 -13.22
C LEU A 255 -9.97 4.27 -13.51
N LEU A 256 -11.04 4.01 -14.27
CA LEU A 256 -12.09 4.99 -14.54
C LEU A 256 -12.79 5.44 -13.25
N ASP A 257 -13.19 4.50 -12.39
CA ASP A 257 -13.78 4.78 -11.09
C ASP A 257 -12.85 5.66 -10.22
N SER A 258 -11.55 5.36 -10.22
CA SER A 258 -10.56 6.16 -9.48
C SER A 258 -10.35 7.56 -10.05
N ILE A 259 -10.48 7.72 -11.37
CA ILE A 259 -10.44 9.04 -12.04
C ILE A 259 -11.68 9.84 -11.68
N GLU A 260 -12.86 9.21 -11.66
CA GLU A 260 -14.12 9.86 -11.24
C GLU A 260 -14.08 10.30 -9.77
N ALA A 261 -13.54 9.46 -8.88
CA ALA A 261 -13.32 9.81 -7.47
C ALA A 261 -12.37 11.00 -7.33
N HIS A 262 -11.25 11.01 -8.07
CA HIS A 262 -10.33 12.15 -8.11
C HIS A 262 -10.99 13.42 -8.67
N TYR A 263 -11.83 13.30 -9.71
CA TYR A 263 -12.56 14.43 -10.29
C TYR A 263 -13.60 15.00 -9.31
N THR A 264 -14.26 14.14 -8.53
CA THR A 264 -15.20 14.54 -7.49
C THR A 264 -14.52 15.37 -6.40
N ASP A 265 -13.35 14.94 -5.90
CA ASP A 265 -12.56 15.74 -4.95
C ASP A 265 -12.10 17.08 -5.55
N LEU A 266 -11.66 17.07 -6.82
CA LEU A 266 -11.26 18.28 -7.53
C LEU A 266 -12.42 19.28 -7.63
N ASN A 267 -13.64 18.82 -7.92
CA ASN A 267 -14.84 19.66 -7.96
C ASN A 267 -15.18 20.26 -6.60
N ASN A 268 -15.02 19.49 -5.51
CA ASN A 268 -15.20 19.98 -4.14
C ASN A 268 -14.21 21.10 -3.81
N HIS A 269 -12.95 20.95 -4.20
CA HIS A 269 -11.93 21.99 -4.03
C HIS A 269 -12.23 23.23 -4.90
N GLN A 270 -12.64 23.06 -6.15
CA GLN A 270 -13.04 24.20 -7.00
C GLN A 270 -14.26 24.94 -6.44
N TYR A 271 -15.20 24.22 -5.83
CA TYR A 271 -16.34 24.82 -5.14
C TYR A 271 -15.88 25.67 -3.95
N TYR A 272 -15.00 25.12 -3.10
CA TYR A 272 -14.35 25.85 -2.01
C TYR A 272 -13.63 27.12 -2.52
N GLN A 273 -12.83 27.00 -3.58
CA GLN A 273 -12.08 28.13 -4.15
C GLN A 273 -13.03 29.24 -4.64
N ARG A 274 -14.14 28.89 -5.29
CA ARG A 274 -15.16 29.87 -5.72
C ARG A 274 -15.82 30.57 -4.54
N GLN A 275 -16.11 29.85 -3.45
CA GLN A 275 -16.65 30.47 -2.24
C GLN A 275 -15.64 31.41 -1.58
N LEU A 276 -14.37 30.98 -1.47
CA LEU A 276 -13.30 31.78 -0.90
C LEU A 276 -13.12 33.09 -1.66
N THR A 277 -13.06 33.05 -3.00
CA THR A 277 -12.92 34.25 -3.83
C THR A 277 -14.09 35.22 -3.65
N ARG A 278 -15.33 34.70 -3.50
CA ARG A 278 -16.52 35.55 -3.24
C ARG A 278 -16.44 36.25 -1.89
N GLU A 279 -16.04 35.54 -0.84
CA GLU A 279 -15.89 36.14 0.50
C GLU A 279 -14.72 37.12 0.55
N GLN A 280 -13.58 36.80 -0.07
CA GLN A 280 -12.45 37.72 -0.20
C GLN A 280 -12.83 39.00 -0.95
N PHE A 281 -13.66 38.90 -1.98
CA PHE A 281 -14.17 40.06 -2.70
C PHE A 281 -15.04 40.95 -1.80
N LYS A 282 -15.95 40.37 -1.01
CA LYS A 282 -16.76 41.12 -0.03
C LYS A 282 -15.90 41.82 1.02
N ILE A 283 -14.88 41.13 1.54
CA ILE A 283 -13.92 41.69 2.50
C ILE A 283 -13.16 42.86 1.87
N THR A 284 -12.66 42.70 0.66
CA THR A 284 -11.91 43.74 -0.06
C THR A 284 -12.78 44.97 -0.34
N GLN A 285 -14.04 44.76 -0.74
CA GLN A 285 -15.00 45.85 -0.92
C GLN A 285 -15.31 46.57 0.39
N TRP A 286 -15.49 45.83 1.49
CA TRP A 286 -15.71 46.40 2.82
C TRP A 286 -14.50 47.23 3.27
N GLN A 287 -13.28 46.70 3.12
CA GLN A 287 -12.03 47.39 3.48
C GLN A 287 -11.84 48.66 2.64
N THR A 288 -12.14 48.61 1.35
CA THR A 288 -12.04 49.78 0.46
C THR A 288 -13.02 50.87 0.87
N LYS A 289 -14.27 50.52 1.18
CA LYS A 289 -15.27 51.46 1.69
C LYS A 289 -14.86 52.05 3.04
N ARG A 290 -14.34 51.22 3.95
CA ARG A 290 -13.91 51.66 5.28
C ARG A 290 -12.70 52.61 5.21
N LYS A 291 -11.75 52.32 4.32
CA LYS A 291 -10.59 53.20 4.07
C LYS A 291 -11.01 54.56 3.50
N ALA A 292 -11.97 54.59 2.57
CA ALA A 292 -12.52 55.83 2.03
C ALA A 292 -13.26 56.65 3.10
N GLU A 293 -14.03 55.98 3.97
CA GLU A 293 -14.71 56.62 5.10
C GLU A 293 -13.71 57.18 6.13
N ASN A 294 -12.66 56.42 6.46
CA ASN A 294 -11.60 56.86 7.35
C ASN A 294 -10.85 58.08 6.79
N ALA A 295 -10.57 58.11 5.47
CA ALA A 295 -9.95 59.28 4.82
C ALA A 295 -10.84 60.54 4.92
N ALA A 296 -12.16 60.40 4.75
CA ALA A 296 -13.11 61.50 4.91
C ALA A 296 -13.19 61.99 6.37
N ARG A 297 -13.17 61.07 7.35
CA ARG A 297 -13.18 61.42 8.78
C ARG A 297 -11.91 62.11 9.24
N VAL A 298 -10.75 61.68 8.75
CA VAL A 298 -9.47 62.37 9.01
C VAL A 298 -9.48 63.78 8.43
N ALA A 299 -10.02 63.99 7.22
CA ALA A 299 -10.19 65.32 6.65
C ALA A 299 -11.15 66.20 7.48
N ALA A 300 -12.17 65.60 8.11
CA ALA A 300 -13.09 66.24 9.04
C ALA A 300 -12.57 66.35 10.50
N LYS A 301 -11.29 66.00 10.77
CA LYS A 301 -10.65 65.97 12.10
C LYS A 301 -11.33 65.04 13.12
N GLN A 302 -12.03 64.00 12.68
CA GLN A 302 -12.60 62.96 13.53
C GLN A 302 -11.65 61.75 13.61
N GLN A 303 -11.74 60.98 14.70
CA GLN A 303 -10.93 59.76 14.84
C GLN A 303 -11.33 58.69 13.82
N PRO A 304 -10.35 57.97 13.23
CA PRO A 304 -10.61 56.89 12.30
C PRO A 304 -11.25 55.70 13.02
N LEU A 305 -12.09 54.98 12.29
CA LEU A 305 -12.74 53.77 12.78
C LEU A 305 -11.78 52.58 12.70
N PRO A 306 -11.95 51.56 13.56
CA PRO A 306 -11.13 50.36 13.53
C PRO A 306 -11.25 49.63 12.19
N GLU A 307 -10.11 49.19 11.67
CA GLU A 307 -10.02 48.46 10.40
C GLU A 307 -10.15 46.95 10.57
N ASP A 308 -10.26 46.43 11.81
CA ASP A 308 -10.26 44.99 12.10
C ASP A 308 -11.66 44.37 12.26
N GLU A 309 -12.73 45.17 12.20
CA GLU A 309 -14.11 44.69 12.41
C GLU A 309 -14.54 43.62 11.39
N TRP A 310 -13.95 43.61 10.19
CA TRP A 310 -14.25 42.61 9.16
C TRP A 310 -13.92 41.17 9.61
N GLN A 311 -12.94 40.97 10.49
CA GLN A 311 -12.57 39.63 10.98
C GLN A 311 -13.69 39.00 11.83
N ARG A 312 -14.53 39.82 12.46
CA ARG A 312 -15.72 39.36 13.19
C ARG A 312 -16.94 39.22 12.28
N LEU A 313 -17.03 40.08 11.26
CA LEU A 313 -18.18 40.15 10.35
C LEU A 313 -18.15 39.06 9.27
N PHE A 314 -16.98 38.69 8.77
CA PHE A 314 -16.82 37.71 7.69
C PHE A 314 -16.10 36.46 8.21
N LYS A 315 -16.73 35.30 8.04
CA LYS A 315 -16.13 33.99 8.32
C LYS A 315 -15.67 33.37 7.01
N LEU A 316 -14.36 33.13 6.87
CA LEU A 316 -13.84 32.46 5.67
C LEU A 316 -14.26 30.98 5.69
N PRO A 317 -14.60 30.40 4.53
CA PRO A 317 -14.83 28.96 4.40
C PRO A 317 -13.59 28.17 4.84
N GLN A 318 -13.80 27.01 5.48
CA GLN A 318 -12.70 26.09 5.78
C GLN A 318 -12.31 25.28 4.55
N GLU A 319 -11.00 25.12 4.36
CA GLU A 319 -10.45 24.34 3.26
C GLU A 319 -10.73 22.84 3.47
N PRO A 320 -11.24 22.12 2.46
CA PRO A 320 -11.35 20.67 2.52
C PRO A 320 -9.96 20.04 2.55
N SER A 321 -9.80 18.95 3.31
CA SER A 321 -8.53 18.21 3.37
C SER A 321 -8.16 17.67 1.99
N ARG A 322 -6.91 17.91 1.56
CA ARG A 322 -6.39 17.45 0.27
C ARG A 322 -5.88 16.01 0.30
N LEU A 323 -5.90 15.36 1.47
CA LEU A 323 -5.35 14.01 1.66
C LEU A 323 -6.04 12.98 0.76
N GLU A 324 -7.37 12.98 0.70
CA GLU A 324 -8.13 12.02 -0.10
C GLU A 324 -7.84 12.18 -1.60
N GLY A 325 -7.79 13.42 -2.10
CA GLY A 325 -7.36 13.71 -3.47
C GLY A 325 -5.95 13.21 -3.78
N MET A 326 -4.99 13.35 -2.85
CA MET A 326 -3.64 12.82 -3.03
C MET A 326 -3.60 11.29 -3.08
N LEU A 327 -4.39 10.61 -2.24
CA LEU A 327 -4.49 9.15 -2.24
C LEU A 327 -5.14 8.64 -3.54
N ASN A 328 -6.22 9.27 -3.98
CA ASN A 328 -6.88 8.93 -5.25
C ASN A 328 -5.93 9.13 -6.44
N ALA A 329 -5.17 10.23 -6.47
CA ALA A 329 -4.15 10.44 -7.52
C ALA A 329 -3.06 9.36 -7.52
N ARG A 330 -2.63 8.91 -6.33
CA ARG A 330 -1.65 7.82 -6.21
C ARG A 330 -2.23 6.47 -6.64
N GLN A 331 -3.51 6.22 -6.37
CA GLN A 331 -4.22 5.02 -6.80
C GLN A 331 -4.40 4.99 -8.33
N VAL A 332 -4.69 6.14 -8.97
CA VAL A 332 -4.69 6.28 -10.44
C VAL A 332 -3.33 5.88 -11.03
N GLU A 333 -2.22 6.40 -10.48
CA GLU A 333 -0.87 6.03 -10.94
C GLU A 333 -0.59 4.53 -10.76
N GLN A 334 -1.06 3.92 -9.68
CA GLN A 334 -0.90 2.50 -9.42
C GLN A 334 -1.63 1.65 -10.47
N TYR A 335 -2.87 1.98 -10.83
CA TYR A 335 -3.60 1.31 -11.90
C TYR A 335 -2.93 1.52 -13.27
N SER A 336 -2.46 2.74 -13.59
CA SER A 336 -1.74 2.99 -14.84
C SER A 336 -0.49 2.12 -14.97
N LYS A 337 0.33 2.01 -13.91
CA LYS A 337 1.52 1.13 -13.90
C LYS A 337 1.16 -0.35 -14.05
N GLN A 338 0.00 -0.76 -13.53
CA GLN A 338 -0.47 -2.13 -13.69
C GLN A 338 -0.90 -2.43 -15.13
N VAL A 339 -1.60 -1.50 -15.77
CA VAL A 339 -1.94 -1.61 -17.20
C VAL A 339 -0.66 -1.70 -18.03
N ASP A 340 0.31 -0.80 -17.81
CA ASP A 340 1.59 -0.82 -18.52
C ASP A 340 2.33 -2.16 -18.33
N GLY A 341 2.40 -2.66 -17.10
CA GLY A 341 3.05 -3.94 -16.78
C GLY A 341 2.32 -5.14 -17.38
N PHE A 342 1.00 -5.11 -17.41
CA PHE A 342 0.17 -6.14 -18.04
C PHE A 342 0.37 -6.14 -19.56
N THR A 343 0.32 -4.98 -20.22
CA THR A 343 0.56 -4.84 -21.66
C THR A 343 1.97 -5.30 -22.03
N ALA A 344 2.99 -4.95 -21.25
CA ALA A 344 4.36 -5.40 -21.48
C ALA A 344 4.48 -6.94 -21.44
N SER A 345 3.87 -7.56 -20.42
CA SER A 345 3.85 -9.02 -20.25
C SER A 345 3.12 -9.70 -21.41
N ILE A 346 1.90 -9.26 -21.73
CA ILE A 346 1.07 -9.90 -22.76
C ILE A 346 1.69 -9.75 -24.15
N THR A 347 2.28 -8.59 -24.46
CA THR A 347 2.96 -8.35 -25.75
C THR A 347 4.14 -9.31 -25.92
N ALA A 348 4.92 -9.54 -24.85
CA ALA A 348 6.01 -10.51 -24.88
C ALA A 348 5.49 -11.95 -25.12
N LYS A 349 4.40 -12.35 -24.46
CA LYS A 349 3.76 -13.67 -24.69
C LYS A 349 3.28 -13.81 -26.13
N MET A 350 2.58 -12.80 -26.68
CA MET A 350 2.12 -12.82 -28.07
C MET A 350 3.27 -12.92 -29.07
N PHE A 351 4.37 -12.20 -28.82
CA PHE A 351 5.55 -12.25 -29.68
C PHE A 351 6.21 -13.64 -29.64
N ALA A 352 6.33 -14.24 -28.45
CA ALA A 352 6.85 -15.60 -28.28
C ALA A 352 6.02 -16.63 -29.05
N VAL A 353 4.69 -16.51 -29.00
CA VAL A 353 3.78 -17.40 -29.75
C VAL A 353 3.89 -17.17 -31.26
N ARG A 354 4.01 -15.91 -31.71
CA ARG A 354 4.24 -15.58 -33.13
C ARG A 354 5.56 -16.17 -33.66
N GLY A 355 6.60 -16.22 -32.83
CA GLY A 355 7.89 -16.84 -33.15
C GLY A 355 7.91 -18.37 -33.04
N ASN A 356 6.75 -19.04 -32.98
CA ASN A 356 6.62 -20.49 -32.78
C ASN A 356 7.28 -21.03 -31.50
N LEU A 357 7.52 -20.20 -30.48
CA LEU A 357 8.24 -20.57 -29.25
C LEU A 357 9.64 -21.16 -29.48
N LEU A 358 10.21 -20.98 -30.68
CA LEU A 358 11.55 -21.43 -31.02
C LEU A 358 12.51 -20.23 -30.92
N PRO A 359 13.63 -20.35 -30.22
CA PRO A 359 14.69 -19.36 -30.35
C PRO A 359 15.25 -19.44 -31.79
N GLU A 360 15.35 -18.30 -32.47
CA GLU A 360 16.10 -18.18 -33.74
C GLU A 360 17.61 -18.38 -33.53
#